data_AF-A0A966SEJ5-F1
#
_entry.id   AF-A0A966SEJ5-F1
#
_cell.length_a   1.000
_cell.length_b   1.000
_cell.length_c   1.000
_cell.angle_alpha   90.00
_cell.angle_beta   90.00
_cell.angle_gamma   90.00
#
_symmetry.space_group_name_H-M   'P 1'
#
loop_
_entity.id
_entity.type
_entity.pdbx_description
1 polymer ?
#
loop_
_entity_poly.entity_id
_entity_poly.type
_entity_poly.pdbx_seq_one_letter_code
_entity_poly.pdbx_strand_id
1 'polypeptide(L)'
;MGFYVLIHWVSLALAGATLAILSAAVVRQWFRQRRSQRDAQRRESLMALALEYIEEPEFLPAFKAQLRPEDQRLLVELFAGLLPKVRGDYAEKVVHLMREMGLRDRCLRQMNSPKWWKRADAAAVLGWFNEPQVITALSRAMDDPQVDVRLEAARALTRLGAVQSVAGLVARLAVVDASHSLGVKEIFRSLGTGAE
;
A
#
# COMPACT_ATOMS: atom_id res chain seq x y z
N MET A 1 6.30 50.56 -24.64
CA MET A 1 6.25 49.24 -25.32
C MET A 1 6.74 48.07 -24.46
N GLY A 2 7.82 48.19 -23.68
CA GLY A 2 8.40 47.06 -22.92
C GLY A 2 7.49 46.41 -21.86
N PHE A 3 6.60 47.17 -21.21
CA PHE A 3 5.73 46.66 -20.15
C PHE A 3 4.68 45.65 -20.65
N TYR A 4 4.05 45.92 -21.80
CA TYR A 4 3.10 45.00 -22.41
C TYR A 4 3.77 43.72 -22.90
N VAL A 5 4.98 43.83 -23.47
CA VAL A 5 5.78 42.68 -23.90
C VAL A 5 6.14 41.79 -22.70
N LEU A 6 6.51 42.38 -21.56
CA LEU A 6 6.81 41.65 -20.33
C LEU A 6 5.58 40.90 -19.79
N ILE A 7 4.41 41.54 -19.79
CA ILE A 7 3.15 40.90 -19.36
C ILE A 7 2.84 39.69 -20.25
N HIS A 8 2.97 39.81 -21.58
CA HIS A 8 2.71 38.70 -22.49
C HIS A 8 3.65 37.51 -22.26
N TRP A 9 4.95 37.75 -22.02
CA TRP A 9 5.90 36.67 -21.70
C TRP A 9 5.61 35.99 -20.36
N VAL A 10 5.22 36.75 -19.34
CA VAL A 10 4.84 36.19 -18.04
C VAL A 10 3.57 35.35 -18.14
N SER A 11 2.55 35.83 -18.86
CA SER A 11 1.32 35.06 -19.08
C SER A 11 1.56 33.78 -19.89
N LEU A 12 2.45 33.82 -20.90
CA LEU A 12 2.81 32.65 -21.69
C LEU A 12 3.57 31.60 -20.86
N ALA A 13 4.50 32.05 -20.01
CA ALA A 13 5.23 31.16 -19.10
C ALA A 13 4.30 30.50 -18.08
N LEU A 14 3.34 31.26 -17.53
CA LEU A 14 2.36 30.74 -16.57
C LEU A 14 1.43 29.69 -17.23
N ALA A 15 0.95 29.96 -18.45
CA ALA A 15 0.14 29.03 -19.21
C ALA A 15 0.92 27.75 -19.57
N GLY A 16 2.22 27.86 -19.88
CA GLY A 16 3.09 26.70 -20.10
C GLY A 16 3.25 25.85 -18.84
N ALA A 17 3.44 26.49 -17.68
CA ALA A 17 3.60 25.80 -16.41
C ALA A 17 2.32 25.03 -16.01
N THR A 18 1.14 25.60 -16.21
CA THR A 18 -0.13 24.90 -15.91
C THR A 18 -0.34 23.72 -16.83
N LEU A 19 -0.04 23.86 -18.13
CA LEU A 19 -0.13 22.75 -19.09
C LEU A 19 0.84 21.62 -18.75
N ALA A 20 2.06 21.94 -18.30
CA ALA A 20 3.04 20.97 -17.83
C ALA A 20 2.59 20.25 -16.55
N ILE A 21 1.99 20.96 -15.60
CA ILE A 21 1.46 20.37 -14.35
C ILE A 21 0.28 19.44 -14.66
N LEU A 22 -0.65 19.85 -15.52
CA LEU A 22 -1.81 19.05 -15.92
C LEU A 22 -1.39 17.81 -16.72
N SER A 23 -0.48 17.96 -17.67
CA SER A 23 0.05 16.82 -18.44
C SER A 23 0.84 15.86 -17.54
N ALA A 24 1.64 16.35 -16.58
CA ALA A 24 2.29 15.49 -15.59
C ALA A 24 1.28 14.75 -14.70
N ALA A 25 0.16 15.39 -14.32
CA ALA A 25 -0.91 14.77 -13.55
C ALA A 25 -1.65 13.68 -14.37
N VAL A 26 -1.97 13.96 -15.63
CA VAL A 26 -2.61 13.00 -16.55
C VAL A 26 -1.67 11.84 -16.85
N VAL A 27 -0.38 12.10 -17.10
CA VAL A 27 0.63 11.05 -17.29
C VAL A 27 0.77 10.21 -16.02
N ARG A 28 0.77 10.83 -14.83
CA ARG A 28 0.79 10.11 -13.54
C ARG A 28 -0.46 9.24 -13.35
N GLN A 29 -1.64 9.73 -13.70
CA GLN A 29 -2.91 8.99 -13.62
C GLN A 29 -3.00 7.90 -14.68
N TRP A 30 -2.53 8.18 -15.89
CA TRP A 30 -2.47 7.23 -17.00
C TRP A 30 -1.42 6.15 -16.75
N PHE A 31 -0.31 6.44 -16.07
CA PHE A 31 0.60 5.42 -15.56
C PHE A 31 -0.03 4.56 -14.45
N ARG A 32 -0.95 5.11 -13.65
CA ARG A 32 -1.78 4.30 -12.73
C ARG A 32 -2.82 3.46 -13.49
N GLN A 33 -3.41 3.99 -14.56
CA GLN A 33 -4.52 3.39 -15.30
C GLN A 33 -4.07 2.38 -16.39
N ARG A 34 -2.99 2.64 -17.13
CA ARG A 34 -2.43 1.72 -18.14
C ARG A 34 -1.76 0.50 -17.54
N ARG A 35 -1.18 0.62 -16.34
CA ARG A 35 -0.70 -0.55 -15.59
C ARG A 35 -1.87 -1.50 -15.27
N SER A 36 -3.05 -0.95 -14.96
CA SER A 36 -4.23 -1.71 -14.55
C SER A 36 -4.64 -2.82 -15.52
N GLN A 37 -4.53 -2.64 -16.84
CA GLN A 37 -4.99 -3.67 -17.80
C GLN A 37 -4.01 -4.85 -17.92
N ARG A 38 -2.70 -4.58 -18.03
CA ARG A 38 -1.68 -5.65 -18.06
C ARG A 38 -1.57 -6.37 -16.72
N ASP A 39 -1.71 -5.62 -15.63
CA ASP A 39 -1.68 -6.16 -14.28
C ASP A 39 -2.96 -6.96 -13.97
N ALA A 40 -4.11 -6.62 -14.55
CA ALA A 40 -5.38 -7.33 -14.31
C ALA A 40 -5.33 -8.79 -14.76
N GLN A 41 -4.90 -9.07 -15.99
CA GLN A 41 -4.81 -10.46 -16.50
C GLN A 41 -3.85 -11.30 -15.65
N ARG A 42 -2.68 -10.74 -15.31
CA ARG A 42 -1.71 -11.48 -14.50
C ARG A 42 -2.18 -11.66 -13.06
N ARG A 43 -2.89 -10.68 -12.48
CA ARG A 43 -3.52 -10.80 -11.16
C ARG A 43 -4.50 -11.95 -11.11
N GLU A 44 -5.35 -12.09 -12.13
CA GLU A 44 -6.31 -13.18 -12.23
C GLU A 44 -5.60 -14.54 -12.25
N SER A 45 -4.52 -14.68 -13.03
CA SER A 45 -3.71 -15.91 -13.02
C SER A 45 -3.08 -16.19 -11.65
N LEU A 46 -2.55 -15.16 -10.97
CA LEU A 46 -1.97 -15.32 -9.64
C LEU A 46 -3.01 -15.67 -8.58
N MET A 47 -4.23 -15.16 -8.70
CA MET A 47 -5.35 -15.54 -7.83
C MET A 47 -5.77 -16.99 -8.05
N ALA A 48 -5.87 -17.43 -9.30
CA ALA A 48 -6.15 -18.83 -9.62
C ALA A 48 -5.10 -19.76 -9.00
N LEU A 49 -3.82 -19.44 -9.18
CA LEU A 49 -2.70 -20.20 -8.60
C LEU A 49 -2.69 -20.18 -7.06
N ALA A 50 -3.10 -19.07 -6.44
CA ALA A 50 -3.19 -18.97 -4.99
C ALA A 50 -4.37 -19.77 -4.43
N LEU A 51 -5.51 -19.83 -5.14
CA LEU A 51 -6.65 -20.67 -4.79
C LEU A 51 -6.30 -22.16 -4.91
N GLU A 52 -5.63 -22.54 -5.99
CA GLU A 52 -5.12 -23.90 -6.19
C GLU A 52 -4.18 -24.33 -5.06
N TYR A 53 -3.25 -23.46 -4.63
CA TYR A 53 -2.40 -23.72 -3.46
C TYR A 53 -3.20 -23.90 -2.14
N ILE A 54 -4.26 -23.11 -1.94
CA ILE A 54 -5.07 -23.18 -0.72
C ILE A 54 -5.81 -24.52 -0.62
N GLU A 55 -6.20 -25.08 -1.77
CA GLU A 55 -6.80 -26.41 -1.92
C GLU A 55 -5.75 -27.51 -1.79
N GLU A 56 -4.58 -27.36 -2.43
CA GLU A 56 -3.48 -28.34 -2.42
C GLU A 56 -2.15 -27.72 -1.91
N PRO A 57 -1.82 -27.87 -0.60
CA PRO A 57 -0.63 -27.26 -0.01
C PRO A 57 0.70 -27.78 -0.59
N GLU A 58 0.69 -28.96 -1.21
CA GLU A 58 1.86 -29.55 -1.87
C GLU A 58 2.29 -28.77 -3.13
N PHE A 59 1.43 -27.89 -3.64
CA PHE A 59 1.67 -27.09 -4.83
C PHE A 59 2.66 -25.92 -4.64
N LEU A 60 3.17 -25.66 -3.42
CA LEU A 60 4.15 -24.58 -3.15
C LEU A 60 5.36 -24.55 -4.10
N PRO A 61 6.03 -25.67 -4.41
CA PRO A 61 7.21 -25.65 -5.27
C PRO A 61 6.83 -25.31 -6.73
N ALA A 62 5.70 -25.82 -7.21
CA ALA A 62 5.18 -25.51 -8.55
C ALA A 62 4.75 -24.05 -8.64
N PHE A 63 4.06 -23.54 -7.61
CA PHE A 63 3.72 -22.13 -7.48
C PHE A 63 4.98 -21.24 -7.51
N LYS A 64 5.99 -21.54 -6.68
CA LYS A 64 7.27 -20.82 -6.64
C LYS A 64 7.99 -20.84 -8.01
N ALA A 65 7.94 -21.96 -8.73
CA ALA A 65 8.57 -22.10 -10.05
C ALA A 65 7.89 -21.26 -11.15
N GLN A 66 6.58 -21.04 -11.05
CA GLN A 66 5.80 -20.27 -12.03
C GLN A 66 5.83 -18.74 -11.77
N LEU A 67 6.35 -18.32 -10.62
CA LEU A 67 6.44 -16.91 -10.26
C LEU A 67 7.61 -16.21 -10.94
N ARG A 68 7.30 -15.16 -11.70
CA ARG A 68 8.32 -14.25 -12.22
C ARG A 68 8.71 -13.22 -11.15
N PRO A 69 9.93 -12.67 -11.18
CA PRO A 69 10.34 -11.62 -10.25
C PRO A 69 9.40 -10.40 -10.24
N GLU A 70 8.75 -10.13 -11.36
CA GLU A 70 7.77 -9.05 -11.56
C GLU A 70 6.44 -9.32 -10.84
N ASP A 71 6.04 -10.60 -10.75
CA ASP A 71 4.78 -11.02 -10.13
C ASP A 71 4.80 -10.79 -8.61
N GLN A 72 6.00 -10.75 -8.00
CA GLN A 72 6.16 -10.44 -6.57
C GLN A 72 5.62 -9.07 -6.18
N ARG A 73 5.57 -8.11 -7.10
CA ARG A 73 4.91 -6.83 -6.84
C ARG A 73 3.40 -7.01 -6.80
N LEU A 74 2.86 -7.72 -7.78
CA LEU A 74 1.42 -7.98 -7.89
C LEU A 74 0.91 -8.80 -6.71
N LEU A 75 1.70 -9.75 -6.22
CA LEU A 75 1.39 -10.53 -5.02
C LEU A 75 1.26 -9.66 -3.78
N VAL A 76 2.17 -8.70 -3.57
CA VAL A 76 2.08 -7.74 -2.46
C VAL A 76 0.80 -6.91 -2.58
N GLU A 77 0.49 -6.39 -3.78
CA GLU A 77 -0.74 -5.63 -4.04
C GLU A 77 -2.00 -6.49 -3.82
N LEU A 78 -2.00 -7.75 -4.26
CA LEU A 78 -3.10 -8.71 -4.09
C LEU A 78 -3.32 -9.05 -2.62
N PHE A 79 -2.27 -9.46 -1.91
CA PHE A 79 -2.36 -9.81 -0.50
C PHE A 79 -2.81 -8.62 0.34
N ALA A 80 -2.28 -7.42 0.11
CA ALA A 80 -2.71 -6.21 0.80
C ALA A 80 -4.20 -5.91 0.60
N GLY A 81 -4.73 -6.12 -0.60
CA GLY A 81 -6.15 -5.86 -0.92
C GLY A 81 -7.12 -6.97 -0.53
N LEU A 82 -6.68 -8.23 -0.55
CA LEU A 82 -7.53 -9.41 -0.36
C LEU A 82 -7.55 -9.89 1.10
N LEU A 83 -6.41 -9.92 1.79
CA LEU A 83 -6.36 -10.45 3.17
C LEU A 83 -7.32 -9.73 4.13
N PRO A 84 -7.52 -8.39 4.08
CA PRO A 84 -8.51 -7.75 4.94
C PRO A 84 -9.95 -8.24 4.73
N LYS A 85 -10.22 -8.87 3.58
CA LYS A 85 -11.55 -9.38 3.19
C LYS A 85 -11.73 -10.87 3.46
N VAL A 86 -10.64 -11.59 3.76
CA VAL A 86 -10.66 -13.03 4.01
C VAL A 86 -10.63 -13.27 5.53
N ARG A 87 -11.45 -14.20 6.03
CA ARG A 87 -11.53 -14.57 7.45
C ARG A 87 -11.29 -16.07 7.65
N GLY A 88 -10.83 -16.44 8.84
CA GLY A 88 -10.62 -17.84 9.26
C GLY A 88 -9.37 -18.49 8.66
N ASP A 89 -9.37 -19.81 8.58
CA ASP A 89 -8.24 -20.67 8.18
C ASP A 89 -7.61 -20.27 6.83
N TYR A 90 -8.39 -19.70 5.92
CA TYR A 90 -7.92 -19.20 4.64
C TYR A 90 -6.91 -18.04 4.79
N ALA A 91 -7.14 -17.13 5.74
CA ALA A 91 -6.21 -16.04 6.00
C ALA A 91 -4.89 -16.57 6.56
N GLU A 92 -4.93 -17.56 7.44
CA GLU A 92 -3.74 -18.19 8.01
C GLU A 92 -2.90 -18.90 6.95
N LYS A 93 -3.54 -19.67 6.06
CA LYS A 93 -2.87 -20.32 4.92
C LYS A 93 -2.17 -19.31 4.02
N VAL A 94 -2.81 -18.17 3.74
CA VAL A 94 -2.20 -17.11 2.93
C VAL A 94 -1.03 -16.46 3.66
N VAL A 95 -1.14 -16.19 4.96
CA VAL A 95 -0.01 -15.66 5.75
C VAL A 95 1.15 -16.64 5.80
N HIS A 96 0.88 -17.95 5.91
CA HIS A 96 1.89 -19.00 5.82
C HIS A 96 2.60 -18.98 4.46
N LEU A 97 1.85 -18.93 3.35
CA LEU A 97 2.40 -18.77 2.01
C LEU A 97 3.31 -17.54 1.90
N MET A 98 2.87 -16.40 2.45
CA MET A 98 3.66 -15.17 2.40
C MET A 98 4.96 -15.27 3.19
N ARG A 99 4.96 -16.02 4.30
CA ARG A 99 6.17 -16.32 5.08
C ARG A 99 7.12 -17.21 4.27
N GLU A 100 6.61 -18.27 3.68
CA GLU A 100 7.36 -19.18 2.79
C GLU A 100 7.96 -18.49 1.56
N MET A 101 7.31 -17.41 1.12
CA MET A 101 7.76 -16.58 0.01
C MET A 101 8.79 -15.50 0.42
N GLY A 102 9.14 -15.41 1.71
CA GLY A 102 10.06 -14.39 2.22
C GLY A 102 9.53 -12.96 2.09
N LEU A 103 8.20 -12.79 1.98
CA LEU A 103 7.60 -11.47 1.76
C LEU A 103 7.82 -10.53 2.95
N ARG A 104 7.88 -11.06 4.17
CA ARG A 104 8.18 -10.27 5.38
C ARG A 104 9.51 -9.52 5.24
N ASP A 105 10.60 -10.25 5.04
CA ASP A 105 11.95 -9.67 5.04
C ASP A 105 12.14 -8.72 3.84
N ARG A 106 11.48 -9.04 2.72
CA ARG A 106 11.41 -8.16 1.55
C ARG A 106 10.66 -6.87 1.86
N CYS A 107 9.49 -6.94 2.50
CA CYS A 107 8.71 -5.75 2.84
C CYS A 107 9.44 -4.89 3.87
N LEU A 108 10.12 -5.49 4.85
CA LEU A 108 11.01 -4.75 5.76
C LEU A 108 12.09 -3.95 5.01
N ARG A 109 12.72 -4.53 3.97
CA ARG A 109 13.64 -3.77 3.10
C ARG A 109 12.93 -2.67 2.31
N GLN A 110 11.71 -2.93 1.84
CA GLN A 110 10.93 -1.96 1.06
C GLN A 110 10.45 -0.75 1.86
N MET A 111 10.39 -0.84 3.20
CA MET A 111 10.12 0.31 4.07
C MET A 111 11.14 1.44 3.90
N ASN A 112 12.33 1.17 3.36
CA ASN A 112 13.36 2.18 3.05
C ASN A 112 13.37 2.64 1.59
N SER A 113 12.35 2.28 0.80
CA SER A 113 12.33 2.64 -0.62
C SER A 113 12.17 4.16 -0.84
N PRO A 114 12.85 4.75 -1.84
CA PRO A 114 12.59 6.15 -2.21
C PRO A 114 11.17 6.34 -2.76
N LYS A 115 10.53 5.27 -3.24
CA LYS A 115 9.18 5.28 -3.81
C LYS A 115 8.16 5.06 -2.71
N TRP A 116 7.36 6.07 -2.39
CA TRP A 116 6.42 6.02 -1.28
C TRP A 116 5.35 4.93 -1.40
N TRP A 117 4.85 4.67 -2.61
CA TRP A 117 3.84 3.63 -2.83
C TRP A 117 4.38 2.24 -2.48
N LYS A 118 5.68 1.99 -2.67
CA LYS A 118 6.32 0.74 -2.23
C LYS A 118 6.38 0.62 -0.70
N ARG A 119 6.51 1.75 0.01
CA ARG A 119 6.49 1.78 1.47
C ARG A 119 5.07 1.53 2.00
N ALA A 120 4.07 2.11 1.36
CA ALA A 120 2.66 1.87 1.70
C ALA A 120 2.27 0.40 1.47
N ASP A 121 2.61 -0.16 0.31
CA ASP A 121 2.41 -1.58 -0.01
C ASP A 121 3.10 -2.50 1.01
N ALA A 122 4.34 -2.16 1.38
CA ALA A 122 5.10 -2.89 2.39
C ALA A 122 4.44 -2.81 3.77
N ALA A 123 3.98 -1.63 4.20
CA ALA A 123 3.29 -1.46 5.47
C ALA A 123 1.98 -2.28 5.52
N ALA A 124 1.20 -2.28 4.45
CA ALA A 124 -0.05 -3.03 4.35
C ALA A 124 0.16 -4.54 4.52
N VAL A 125 1.18 -5.10 3.85
CA VAL A 125 1.56 -6.52 3.94
C VAL A 125 2.18 -6.86 5.29
N LEU A 126 3.03 -5.98 5.83
CA LEU A 126 3.66 -6.18 7.12
C LEU A 126 2.66 -6.27 8.27
N GLY A 127 1.48 -5.64 8.14
CA GLY A 127 0.38 -5.75 9.11
C GLY A 127 -0.20 -7.15 9.31
N TRP A 128 0.33 -8.18 8.66
CA TRP A 128 -0.04 -9.59 8.84
C TRP A 128 1.05 -10.41 9.55
N PHE A 129 2.18 -9.79 9.90
CA PHE A 129 3.30 -10.43 10.58
C PHE A 129 3.47 -9.85 11.98
N ASN A 130 2.99 -10.58 13.00
CA ASN A 130 3.06 -10.15 14.39
C ASN A 130 4.45 -10.40 15.00
N GLU A 131 5.44 -9.62 14.60
CA GLU A 131 6.83 -9.73 15.06
C GLU A 131 7.35 -8.37 15.58
N PRO A 132 8.20 -8.33 16.62
CA PRO A 132 8.68 -7.08 17.22
C PRO A 132 9.38 -6.13 16.22
N GLN A 133 10.17 -6.70 15.31
CA GLN A 133 10.85 -5.95 14.25
C GLN A 133 9.86 -5.29 13.27
N VAL A 134 8.73 -5.95 13.01
CA VAL A 134 7.67 -5.47 12.14
C VAL A 134 6.91 -4.33 12.81
N ILE A 135 6.53 -4.51 14.07
CA ILE A 135 5.87 -3.46 14.87
C ILE A 135 6.76 -2.20 14.94
N THR A 136 8.07 -2.38 15.13
CA THR A 136 9.03 -1.26 15.15
C THR A 136 9.08 -0.53 13.80
N ALA A 137 9.14 -1.27 12.69
CA ALA A 137 9.16 -0.68 11.35
C ALA A 137 7.86 0.08 11.03
N LEU A 138 6.71 -0.50 11.38
CA LEU A 138 5.40 0.14 11.21
C LEU A 138 5.25 1.38 12.10
N SER A 139 5.74 1.33 13.34
CA SER A 139 5.73 2.47 14.26
C SER A 139 6.53 3.66 13.73
N ARG A 140 7.67 3.41 13.06
CA ARG A 140 8.43 4.47 12.37
C ARG A 140 7.69 5.00 11.14
N ALA A 141 6.96 4.15 10.41
CA ALA A 141 6.19 4.54 9.24
C ALA A 141 5.00 5.45 9.57
N MET A 142 4.58 5.52 10.83
CA MET A 142 3.61 6.51 11.31
C MET A 142 4.12 7.96 11.25
N ASP A 143 5.42 8.17 11.06
CA ASP A 143 6.05 9.48 10.89
C ASP A 143 6.48 9.73 9.42
N ASP A 144 6.01 8.91 8.48
CA ASP A 144 6.35 9.06 7.06
C ASP A 144 5.77 10.36 6.46
N PRO A 145 6.52 11.06 5.57
CA PRO A 145 6.01 12.26 4.92
C PRO A 145 4.74 12.02 4.08
N GLN A 146 4.51 10.80 3.61
CA GLN A 146 3.40 10.47 2.72
C GLN A 146 2.21 9.89 3.50
N VAL A 147 1.03 10.48 3.30
CA VAL A 147 -0.20 10.16 4.03
C VAL A 147 -0.59 8.69 3.86
N ASP A 148 -0.51 8.18 2.63
CA ASP A 148 -0.86 6.79 2.33
C ASP A 148 0.00 5.80 3.13
N VAL A 149 1.28 6.11 3.35
CA VAL A 149 2.19 5.27 4.14
C VAL A 149 1.79 5.30 5.62
N ARG A 150 1.49 6.49 6.17
CA ARG A 150 1.01 6.61 7.56
C ARG A 150 -0.31 5.89 7.78
N LEU A 151 -1.24 5.97 6.83
CA LEU A 151 -2.53 5.31 6.90
C LEU A 151 -2.39 3.78 6.91
N GLU A 152 -1.58 3.23 6.00
CA GLU A 152 -1.33 1.78 5.97
C GLU A 152 -0.58 1.31 7.21
N ALA A 153 0.37 2.09 7.72
CA ALA A 153 1.04 1.81 9.00
C ALA A 153 0.04 1.79 10.17
N ALA A 154 -0.89 2.74 10.25
CA ALA A 154 -1.91 2.81 11.27
C ALA A 154 -2.87 1.60 11.20
N ARG A 155 -3.32 1.24 10.00
CA ARG A 155 -4.14 0.03 9.76
C ARG A 155 -3.42 -1.23 10.19
N ALA A 156 -2.16 -1.37 9.80
CA ALA A 156 -1.33 -2.51 10.14
C ALA A 156 -1.14 -2.64 11.66
N LEU A 157 -0.78 -1.56 12.36
CA LEU A 157 -0.64 -1.56 13.81
C LEU A 157 -1.95 -1.87 14.53
N THR A 158 -3.08 -1.34 14.03
CA THR A 158 -4.42 -1.64 14.56
C THR A 158 -4.76 -3.12 14.41
N ARG A 159 -4.49 -3.70 13.23
CA ARG A 159 -4.71 -5.12 12.96
C ARG A 159 -3.86 -6.02 13.85
N LEU A 160 -2.62 -5.61 14.13
CA LEU A 160 -1.70 -6.33 15.02
C LEU A 160 -2.01 -6.11 16.51
N GLY A 161 -2.96 -5.24 16.87
CA GLY A 161 -3.22 -4.86 18.26
C GLY A 161 -2.05 -4.08 18.91
N ALA A 162 -1.13 -3.55 18.09
CA ALA A 162 0.10 -2.89 18.53
C ALA A 162 0.00 -1.36 18.56
N VAL A 163 -1.22 -0.84 18.78
CA VAL A 163 -1.47 0.61 18.84
C VAL A 163 -1.07 1.13 20.22
N GLN A 164 -0.01 1.94 20.29
CA GLN A 164 0.48 2.49 21.55
C GLN A 164 -0.43 3.57 22.14
N SER A 165 -1.11 4.36 21.30
CA SER A 165 -2.03 5.41 21.74
C SER A 165 -3.00 5.78 20.62
N VAL A 166 -4.31 5.70 20.90
CA VAL A 166 -5.36 6.13 19.98
C VAL A 166 -5.25 7.64 19.72
N ALA A 167 -4.98 8.45 20.75
CA ALA A 167 -4.78 9.89 20.61
C ALA A 167 -3.54 10.24 19.77
N GLY A 168 -2.43 9.53 19.97
CA GLY A 168 -1.22 9.68 19.15
C GLY A 168 -1.45 9.29 17.68
N LEU A 169 -2.26 8.26 17.44
CA LEU A 169 -2.65 7.83 16.10
C LEU A 169 -3.53 8.88 15.41
N VAL A 170 -4.49 9.48 16.12
CA VAL A 170 -5.32 10.59 15.62
C VAL A 170 -4.45 11.77 15.20
N ALA A 171 -3.53 12.21 16.07
CA ALA A 171 -2.67 13.35 15.78
C ALA A 171 -1.82 13.14 14.52
N ARG A 172 -1.22 11.95 14.37
CA ARG A 172 -0.36 11.63 13.22
C ARG A 172 -1.12 11.47 11.90
N LEU A 173 -2.40 11.11 11.96
CA LEU A 173 -3.28 11.02 10.78
C LEU A 173 -3.98 12.36 10.45
N ALA A 174 -4.34 13.16 11.45
CA ALA A 174 -5.11 14.39 11.29
C ALA A 174 -4.31 15.57 10.72
N VAL A 175 -2.97 15.53 10.79
CA VAL A 175 -2.09 16.62 10.33
C VAL A 175 -2.10 16.79 8.80
N VAL A 176 -2.65 15.86 8.01
CA VAL A 176 -2.67 16.01 6.54
C VAL A 176 -4.02 15.61 5.94
N ASP A 177 -4.81 16.65 5.69
CA ASP A 177 -5.90 16.83 4.73
C ASP A 177 -7.12 15.88 4.74
N ALA A 178 -8.31 16.47 4.67
CA ALA A 178 -9.63 15.87 4.87
C ALA A 178 -10.07 14.87 3.77
N SER A 179 -9.16 14.45 2.89
CA SER A 179 -9.42 13.69 1.67
C SER A 179 -9.60 12.17 1.86
N HIS A 180 -9.23 11.62 3.03
CA HIS A 180 -9.30 10.17 3.30
C HIS A 180 -10.28 9.81 4.45
N SER A 181 -11.44 10.47 4.53
CA SER A 181 -12.39 10.27 5.64
C SER A 181 -12.86 8.83 5.82
N LEU A 182 -12.88 8.00 4.76
CA LEU A 182 -13.29 6.59 4.87
C LEU A 182 -12.25 5.71 5.57
N GLY A 183 -10.96 5.89 5.25
CA GLY A 183 -9.90 5.04 5.80
C GLY A 183 -9.67 5.28 7.29
N VAL A 184 -9.74 6.54 7.70
CA VAL A 184 -9.60 6.97 9.09
C VAL A 184 -10.81 6.51 9.92
N LYS A 185 -12.03 6.64 9.38
CA LYS A 185 -13.26 6.15 10.04
C LYS A 185 -13.24 4.63 10.29
N GLU A 186 -12.72 3.85 9.35
CA GLU A 186 -12.62 2.39 9.48
C GLU A 186 -11.72 1.98 10.66
N ILE A 187 -10.56 2.65 10.79
CA ILE A 187 -9.61 2.39 11.89
C ILE A 187 -10.26 2.72 13.24
N PHE A 188 -10.98 3.84 13.33
CA PHE A 188 -11.67 4.19 14.57
C PHE A 188 -12.79 3.22 14.91
N ARG A 189 -13.56 2.75 13.90
CA ARG A 189 -14.60 1.75 14.13
C ARG A 189 -13.99 0.45 14.68
N SER A 190 -12.88 -0.02 14.14
CA SER A 190 -12.26 -1.27 14.61
C SER A 190 -11.64 -1.17 16.00
N LEU A 191 -11.18 0.02 16.41
CA LEU A 191 -10.69 0.26 17.77
C LEU A 191 -11.83 0.33 18.80
N GLY A 192 -13.00 0.86 18.43
CA GLY A 192 -14.16 0.95 19.32
C GLY A 192 -14.83 -0.40 19.62
N THR A 193 -14.74 -1.37 18.70
CA THR A 193 -15.37 -2.70 18.86
C THR A 193 -14.54 -3.70 19.66
N GLY A 194 -13.31 -3.37 20.03
CA GLY A 194 -12.40 -4.26 20.79
C GLY A 194 -12.25 -3.90 22.28
N ALA A 195 -13.10 -3.00 22.79
CA ALA A 195 -13.04 -2.48 24.17
C ALA A 195 -14.18 -3.01 25.07
N GLU A 196 -14.94 -4.01 24.62
CA GLU A 196 -15.87 -4.82 25.42
C GLU A 196 -15.24 -6.18 25.75
#